data_AF-A0A0M0F535-F1
#
_entry.id   AF-A0A0M0F535-F1
#
_cell.length_a   1.000
_cell.length_b   1.000
_cell.length_c   1.000
_cell.angle_alpha   90.00
_cell.angle_beta   90.00
_cell.angle_gamma   90.00
#
_symmetry.space_group_name_H-M   'P 1'
#
loop_
_entity.id
_entity.type
_entity.pdbx_description
1 polymer ?
#
loop_
_entity_poly.entity_id
_entity_poly.type
_entity_poly.pdbx_seq_one_letter_code
_entity_poly.pdbx_strand_id
1 'polypeptide(L)' 'MTWGRLLDLWGLVEADLQDRGIDVDDPALMGGRSWRWLRTRIRGLLSTDSRTARALAPRRR' A
#
# COMPACT_ATOMS: atom_id res chain seq x y z
N MET A 1 0.76 -13.87 4.44
CA MET A 1 1.18 -12.70 3.64
C MET A 1 2.59 -12.30 4.07
N THR A 2 3.57 -12.26 3.17
CA THR A 2 4.90 -11.73 3.49
C THR A 2 5.03 -10.31 2.95
N TRP A 3 5.86 -9.46 3.56
CA TRP A 3 6.14 -8.12 3.05
C TRP A 3 6.80 -8.15 1.65
N GLY A 4 7.55 -9.22 1.32
CA GLY A 4 8.15 -9.39 0.00
C GLY A 4 7.12 -9.36 -1.14
N ARG A 5 6.03 -10.13 -1.04
CA ARG A 5 4.97 -10.12 -2.06
C ARG A 5 4.26 -8.77 -2.22
N LEU A 6 4.21 -7.96 -1.16
CA LEU A 6 3.65 -6.63 -1.23
C LEU A 6 4.57 -5.70 -2.05
N LEU A 7 5.89 -5.81 -1.85
CA LEU A 7 6.88 -5.03 -2.60
C LEU A 7 6.91 -5.42 -4.08
N ASP A 8 6.68 -6.69 -4.41
CA ASP A 8 6.53 -7.13 -5.81
C ASP A 8 5.33 -6.47 -6.51
N LEU A 9 4.35 -6.00 -5.72
CA LEU A 9 3.13 -5.32 -6.18
C LEU A 9 3.13 -3.83 -5.82
N TRP A 10 4.31 -3.22 -5.60
CA TRP A 10 4.41 -1.86 -5.08
C TRP A 10 3.62 -0.84 -5.90
N GLY A 11 3.61 -0.93 -7.23
CA GLY A 11 2.82 -0.03 -8.07
C GLY A 11 1.30 -0.07 -7.79
N LEU A 12 0.75 -1.21 -7.32
CA LEU A 12 -0.66 -1.27 -6.89
C LEU A 12 -0.87 -0.57 -5.53
N VAL A 13 0.12 -0.68 -4.64
CA VAL A 13 0.12 0.02 -3.36
C VAL A 13 0.13 1.53 -3.59
N GLU A 14 1.02 2.00 -4.48
CA GLU A 14 1.12 3.40 -4.87
C GLU A 14 -0.18 3.92 -5.45
N ALA A 15 -0.77 3.21 -6.42
CA ALA A 15 -2.05 3.58 -7.01
C ALA A 15 -3.18 3.67 -5.97
N ASP A 16 -3.30 2.69 -5.07
CA ASP A 16 -4.33 2.69 -4.03
C ASP A 16 -4.09 3.79 -2.95
N LEU A 17 -2.83 4.18 -2.71
CA LEU A 17 -2.48 5.32 -1.85
C LEU A 17 -2.78 6.65 -2.55
N GLN A 18 -2.46 6.78 -3.83
CA GLN A 18 -2.71 7.96 -4.65
C GLN A 18 -4.21 8.27 -4.72
N ASP A 19 -5.05 7.24 -4.92
CA ASP A 19 -6.52 7.36 -4.88
C ASP A 19 -7.05 7.85 -3.53
N ARG A 20 -6.25 7.72 -2.46
CA ARG A 20 -6.54 8.23 -1.11
C ARG A 20 -5.83 9.55 -0.80
N GLY A 21 -5.26 10.21 -1.80
CA GLY A 21 -4.54 11.47 -1.68
C GLY A 21 -3.17 11.34 -0.99
N ILE A 22 -2.55 10.16 -1.03
CA ILE A 22 -1.21 9.93 -0.51
C ILE A 22 -0.28 9.63 -1.68
N ASP A 23 0.55 10.61 -2.02
CA ASP A 23 1.63 10.45 -2.97
C ASP A 23 2.91 10.04 -2.22
N VAL A 24 3.43 8.85 -2.50
CA VAL A 24 4.66 8.36 -1.84
C VAL A 24 5.94 8.87 -2.50
N ASP A 25 5.83 9.49 -3.67
CA ASP A 25 6.95 10.17 -4.34
C ASP A 25 7.11 11.62 -3.86
N ASP A 26 6.12 12.19 -3.14
CA ASP A 26 6.21 13.52 -2.54
C ASP A 26 7.25 13.54 -1.40
N PRO A 27 8.42 14.20 -1.60
CA PRO A 27 9.50 14.22 -0.60
C PRO A 27 9.15 15.03 0.64
N ALA A 28 8.27 16.04 0.52
CA ALA A 28 7.83 16.84 1.67
C ALA A 28 6.87 16.02 2.54
N LEU A 29 5.95 15.27 1.92
CA LEU A 29 5.07 14.37 2.64
C LEU A 29 5.86 13.24 3.31
N MET A 30 6.75 12.56 2.56
CA MET A 30 7.52 11.44 3.11
C MET A 30 8.55 11.89 4.14
N GLY A 31 9.20 13.04 3.95
CA GLY A 31 10.19 13.58 4.89
C GLY A 31 9.61 13.95 6.26
N GLY A 32 8.33 14.34 6.32
CA GLY A 32 7.64 14.66 7.56
C GLY A 32 7.00 13.46 8.28
N ARG A 33 7.10 12.25 7.71
CA ARG A 33 6.38 11.06 8.21
C ARG A 33 7.34 9.91 8.47
N SER A 34 7.03 9.13 9.50
CA SER A 34 7.81 7.93 9.80
C SER A 34 7.38 6.75 8.92
N TRP A 35 8.26 5.77 8.75
CA TRP A 35 7.90 4.49 8.13
C TRP A 35 6.69 3.82 8.80
N ARG A 36 6.52 3.98 10.12
CA ARG A 36 5.37 3.46 10.86
C ARG A 36 4.04 4.07 10.37
N TRP A 37 4.05 5.35 9.97
CA TRP A 37 2.89 6.01 9.38
C TRP A 37 2.50 5.37 8.06
N LEU A 38 3.45 5.20 7.13
CA LEU A 38 3.21 4.58 5.83
C LEU A 38 2.74 3.12 5.99
N ARG A 39 3.40 2.35 6.86
CA ARG A 39 3.01 0.98 7.21
C ARG A 39 1.56 0.87 7.70
N THR A 40 1.09 1.88 8.44
CA THR A 40 -0.29 1.90 8.94
C THR A 40 -1.29 2.14 7.81
N ARG A 41 -0.96 3.02 6.85
CA ARG A 41 -1.80 3.26 5.66
C ARG A 41 -1.89 2.03 4.77
N ILE A 42 -0.75 1.38 4.50
CA ILE A 42 -0.70 0.11 3.77
C ILE A 42 -1.59 -0.94 4.44
N ARG A 43 -1.51 -1.10 5.77
CA ARG A 43 -2.39 -2.04 6.49
C ARG A 43 -3.88 -1.69 6.33
N GLY A 44 -4.21 -0.40 6.34
CA GLY A 44 -5.56 0.08 6.06
C GLY A 44 -6.04 -0.29 4.65
N LEU A 45 -5.17 -0.23 3.64
CA LEU A 45 -5.51 -0.70 2.29
C LEU A 45 -5.88 -2.19 2.30
N LEU A 46 -5.06 -3.00 2.98
CA LEU A 46 -5.24 -4.45 3.07
C LEU A 46 -6.49 -4.87 3.85
N SER A 47 -7.04 -4.00 4.69
CA SER A 47 -8.32 -4.22 5.39
C SER A 47 -9.55 -3.75 4.61
N THR A 48 -9.38 -3.27 3.38
CA THR A 48 -10.47 -2.82 2.51
C THR A 48 -10.47 -3.58 1.18
N ASP A 49 -11.52 -3.43 0.36
CA ASP A 49 -11.56 -3.97 -1.00
C ASP A 49 -10.71 -3.14 -1.99
N SER A 50 -9.41 -3.06 -1.71
CA SER A 50 -8.43 -2.36 -2.54
C SER A 50 -7.90 -3.26 -3.67
N ARG A 51 -7.29 -2.67 -4.71
CA ARG A 51 -6.67 -3.45 -5.79
C ARG A 51 -5.54 -4.31 -5.24
N THR A 52 -4.75 -3.74 -4.32
CA THR A 52 -3.69 -4.42 -3.58
C THR A 52 -4.24 -5.62 -2.77
N ALA A 53 -5.32 -5.43 -2.02
CA ALA A 53 -5.93 -6.51 -1.23
C ALA A 53 -6.43 -7.65 -2.12
N ARG A 54 -7.07 -7.32 -3.25
CA ARG A 54 -7.54 -8.32 -4.24
C ARG A 54 -6.40 -9.07 -4.91
N ALA A 55 -5.32 -8.38 -5.27
CA ALA A 55 -4.14 -9.01 -5.90
C ALA A 55 -3.41 -9.98 -4.94
N LEU A 56 -3.48 -9.72 -3.64
CA LEU A 56 -2.87 -10.52 -2.61
C LEU A 56 -3.79 -11.61 -2.03
N ALA A 57 -5.09 -11.57 -2.32
CA ALA A 57 -6.01 -12.60 -1.92
C ALA A 57 -5.61 -13.95 -2.54
N PRO A 58 -5.74 -15.08 -1.82
CA PRO A 58 -5.49 -16.40 -2.38
C PRO A 58 -6.38 -16.61 -3.61
N ARG A 59 -5.79 -16.90 -4.77
CA ARG A 59 -6.57 -17.35 -5.93
C ARG A 59 -7.23 -18.66 -5.53
N ARG A 60 -8.56 -18.68 -5.41
CA ARG A 60 -9.31 -19.93 -5.23
C ARG A 60 -8.99 -20.82 -6.43
N ARG A 61 -8.37 -21.97 -6.18
CA ARG A 61 -8.26 -23.06 -7.15
C ARG A 61 -9.60 -23.79 -7.23
#